data_AF-A0A7S3VKG3-F1
#
_entry.id   AF-A0A7S3VKG3-F1
#
_cell.length_a   1.000
_cell.length_b   1.000
_cell.length_c   1.000
_cell.angle_alpha   90.00
_cell.angle_beta   90.00
_cell.angle_gamma   90.00
#
_symmetry.space_group_name_H-M   'P 1'
#
loop_
_entity.id
_entity.type
_entity.pdbx_description
1 polymer ?
#
loop_
_entity_poly.entity_id
_entity_poly.type
_entity_poly.pdbx_seq_one_letter_code
_entity_poly.pdbx_strand_id
1 'polypeptide(L)'
;MLAPSQCSGCAHTRPSNLAPVNSALATRPCRRGILPSKPSLQISCLAPLFPAHPLKLWTAKSVGRVTASAMAQAPMQPGAEEQRGVTMNQFLTWSGAPAQMILLMQALQTATKIIASKVASAGVEGLGDKLGAGADSGDRDAQKKLDVVANEVLKTALAASNVVGVMASEEDDEPCIVDGQDSSKHVVVFDPLDGSSNIAASIPTGTIVGVYARKGEDAAQDVLQPGEQQVAAAYSLYSSATMMVISVGSGTHGFTLLPTIGEFILTHPNIRCVSMARCVNDFRCV
;
A
#
# COMPACT_ATOMS: atom_id res chain seq x y z
N MET A 1 41.01 52.23 -26.79
CA MET A 1 42.25 51.80 -27.46
C MET A 1 43.19 51.26 -26.40
N LEU A 2 43.38 49.94 -26.35
CA LEU A 2 44.59 49.24 -25.92
C LEU A 2 44.30 47.74 -25.96
N ALA A 3 44.93 47.06 -26.91
CA ALA A 3 45.23 45.64 -26.93
C ALA A 3 46.78 45.54 -27.03
N PRO A 4 47.38 44.34 -27.04
CA PRO A 4 47.34 43.24 -26.07
C PRO A 4 48.76 42.93 -25.55
N SER A 5 48.92 42.03 -24.56
CA SER A 5 50.21 41.41 -24.25
C SER A 5 50.05 39.91 -24.08
N GLN A 6 50.85 39.17 -24.85
CA GLN A 6 50.88 37.71 -24.97
C GLN A 6 51.42 37.04 -23.69
N CYS A 7 51.03 35.79 -23.46
CA CYS A 7 51.97 34.77 -22.99
C CYS A 7 51.63 33.38 -23.54
N SER A 8 52.69 32.71 -23.94
CA SER A 8 52.79 31.49 -24.73
C SER A 8 52.64 30.21 -23.91
N GLY A 9 52.00 29.20 -24.52
CA GLY A 9 52.47 27.82 -24.58
C GLY A 9 52.72 27.03 -23.29
N CYS A 10 51.84 26.07 -22.99
CA CYS A 10 52.23 24.66 -22.83
C CYS A 10 51.02 23.73 -22.92
N ALA A 11 51.23 22.59 -23.57
CA ALA A 11 50.21 21.66 -24.02
C ALA A 11 49.78 20.65 -22.93
N HIS A 12 48.50 20.25 -23.04
CA HIS A 12 47.96 18.91 -22.82
C HIS A 12 48.29 18.16 -21.53
N THR A 13 47.27 18.04 -20.67
CA THR A 13 46.69 16.73 -20.27
C THR A 13 45.35 16.99 -19.56
N ARG A 14 44.24 16.56 -20.17
CA ARG A 14 42.92 16.50 -19.51
C ARG A 14 42.87 15.26 -18.63
N PRO A 15 42.43 15.34 -17.37
CA PRO A 15 41.71 14.26 -16.74
C PRO A 15 40.21 14.46 -17.04
N SER A 16 39.73 13.77 -18.08
CA SER A 16 38.33 13.43 -18.22
C SER A 16 37.98 12.37 -17.17
N ASN A 17 37.25 12.74 -16.12
CA ASN A 17 36.40 11.83 -15.35
C ASN A 17 35.56 12.62 -14.34
N LEU A 18 34.46 13.18 -14.85
CA LEU A 18 33.27 13.47 -14.06
C LEU A 18 32.13 12.80 -14.81
N ALA A 19 31.86 11.55 -14.45
CA ALA A 19 30.69 10.84 -14.93
C ALA A 19 29.43 11.55 -14.39
N PRO A 20 28.39 11.75 -15.21
CA PRO A 20 27.16 12.34 -14.76
C PRO A 20 26.46 11.39 -13.79
N VAL A 21 26.04 11.91 -12.64
CA VAL A 21 25.15 11.22 -11.71
C VAL A 21 23.78 11.11 -12.41
N ASN A 22 23.57 10.01 -13.12
CA ASN A 22 22.26 9.64 -13.63
C ASN A 22 21.37 9.25 -12.44
N SER A 23 20.47 10.16 -12.05
CA SER A 23 19.31 9.84 -11.22
C SER A 23 18.29 9.05 -12.04
N ALA A 24 18.60 7.80 -12.34
CA ALA A 24 17.61 6.83 -12.79
C ALA A 24 17.13 6.08 -11.55
N LEU A 25 15.96 6.45 -11.01
CA LEU A 25 15.15 5.47 -10.28
C LEU A 25 14.80 4.40 -11.31
N ALA A 26 15.61 3.35 -11.38
CA ALA A 26 15.30 2.18 -12.17
C ALA A 26 14.07 1.52 -11.53
N THR A 27 12.89 1.83 -12.07
CA THR A 27 11.66 1.09 -11.81
C THR A 27 11.93 -0.36 -12.18
N ARG A 28 11.95 -1.26 -11.19
CA ARG A 28 12.09 -2.69 -11.48
C ARG A 28 10.79 -3.15 -12.13
N PRO A 29 10.85 -3.77 -13.32
CA PRO A 29 9.65 -4.21 -13.99
C PRO A 29 9.00 -5.32 -13.17
N CYS A 30 7.67 -5.34 -13.18
CA CYS A 30 6.88 -6.37 -12.56
C CYS A 30 6.41 -7.32 -13.67
N ARG A 31 6.72 -8.62 -13.55
CA ARG A 31 6.38 -9.61 -14.59
C ARG A 31 5.01 -10.22 -14.32
N ARG A 32 4.24 -10.41 -15.39
CA ARG A 32 2.95 -11.12 -15.34
C ARG A 32 3.19 -12.61 -15.09
N GLY A 33 2.53 -13.17 -14.08
CA GLY A 33 2.43 -14.62 -13.90
C GLY A 33 1.62 -15.24 -15.04
N ILE A 34 2.01 -16.43 -15.52
CA ILE A 34 1.25 -17.17 -16.54
C ILE A 34 0.50 -18.29 -15.80
N LEU A 35 -0.83 -18.26 -15.81
CA LEU A 35 -1.65 -19.40 -15.36
C LEU A 35 -1.47 -20.60 -16.33
N PRO A 36 -1.29 -21.84 -15.82
CA PRO A 36 -1.49 -23.03 -16.64
C PRO A 36 -2.99 -23.18 -17.00
N SER A 37 -3.26 -23.48 -18.28
CA SER A 37 -4.60 -23.64 -18.82
C SER A 37 -5.37 -24.80 -18.17
N LYS A 38 -6.62 -24.52 -17.77
CA LYS A 38 -7.57 -25.48 -17.15
C LYS A 38 -7.86 -26.68 -18.07
N PRO A 39 -7.95 -27.92 -17.53
CA PRO A 39 -8.83 -28.93 -18.07
C PRO A 39 -10.17 -28.96 -17.29
N SER A 40 -11.24 -29.11 -18.06
CA SER A 40 -12.63 -29.21 -17.65
C SER A 40 -12.88 -30.35 -16.65
N LEU A 41 -13.47 -30.06 -15.49
CA LEU A 41 -13.93 -31.09 -14.55
C LEU A 41 -15.36 -30.78 -14.08
N GLN A 42 -16.23 -31.75 -14.34
CA GLN A 42 -17.66 -31.76 -14.03
C GLN A 42 -17.88 -31.80 -12.51
N ILE A 43 -18.82 -30.97 -12.05
CA ILE A 43 -19.31 -30.94 -10.68
C ILE A 43 -20.34 -32.06 -10.53
N SER A 44 -20.02 -33.08 -9.73
CA SER A 44 -21.01 -34.00 -9.17
C SER A 44 -21.15 -33.72 -7.67
N CYS A 45 -22.36 -33.39 -7.26
CA CYS A 45 -22.76 -33.19 -5.86
C CYS A 45 -22.57 -34.49 -5.06
N LEU A 46 -21.84 -34.43 -3.94
CA LEU A 46 -22.04 -35.29 -2.78
C LEU A 46 -21.32 -34.68 -1.56
N ALA A 47 -22.10 -34.34 -0.54
CA ALA A 47 -21.68 -34.20 0.85
C ALA A 47 -22.52 -35.20 1.68
N PRO A 48 -22.22 -35.45 2.96
CA PRO A 48 -21.01 -35.16 3.75
C PRO A 48 -20.44 -36.44 4.40
N LEU A 49 -19.20 -36.43 4.89
CA LEU A 49 -18.75 -37.36 5.96
C LEU A 49 -17.49 -36.78 6.64
N PHE A 50 -17.65 -36.35 7.88
CA PHE A 50 -16.58 -35.98 8.82
C PHE A 50 -15.66 -37.19 9.11
N PRO A 51 -14.39 -36.95 9.48
CA PRO A 51 -14.08 -36.91 10.90
C PRO A 51 -13.24 -35.70 11.32
N ALA A 52 -13.58 -35.17 12.48
CA ALA A 52 -12.81 -34.15 13.20
C ALA A 52 -11.42 -34.67 13.55
N HIS A 53 -10.37 -33.99 13.10
CA HIS A 53 -9.01 -34.17 13.61
C HIS A 53 -8.67 -33.05 14.62
N PRO A 54 -8.07 -33.40 15.77
CA PRO A 54 -7.82 -32.45 16.84
C PRO A 54 -6.68 -31.48 16.48
N LEU A 55 -6.93 -30.20 16.76
CA LEU A 55 -5.95 -29.12 16.80
C LEU A 55 -4.70 -29.57 17.56
N LYS A 56 -3.54 -29.55 16.90
CA LYS A 56 -2.24 -29.67 17.56
C LYS A 56 -1.98 -28.40 18.36
N LEU A 57 -2.46 -28.42 19.59
CA LEU A 57 -2.05 -27.55 20.68
C LEU A 57 -0.52 -27.68 20.81
N TRP A 58 0.17 -26.55 20.76
CA TRP A 58 1.62 -26.49 20.94
C TRP A 58 1.94 -26.99 22.35
N THR A 59 2.53 -28.19 22.43
CA THR A 59 2.95 -28.78 23.70
C THR A 59 4.23 -28.11 24.17
N ALA A 60 4.14 -27.37 25.27
CA ALA A 60 5.28 -26.86 26.00
C ALA A 60 6.12 -28.04 26.53
N LYS A 61 7.25 -28.32 25.88
CA LYS A 61 8.30 -29.19 26.44
C LYS A 61 9.29 -28.34 27.24
N SER A 62 9.15 -28.48 28.56
CA SER A 62 10.19 -28.44 29.60
C SER A 62 11.54 -27.79 29.26
N VAL A 63 11.76 -26.59 29.79
CA VAL A 63 13.10 -26.11 30.16
C VAL A 63 13.02 -25.46 31.55
N GLY A 64 14.00 -25.85 32.38
CA GLY A 64 14.43 -25.30 33.67
C GLY A 64 13.60 -24.23 34.37
N ARG A 65 13.40 -24.47 35.67
CA ARG A 65 13.00 -23.47 36.68
C ARG A 65 13.94 -22.25 36.62
N VAL A 66 13.57 -21.25 35.84
CA VAL A 66 14.13 -19.89 35.90
C VAL A 66 13.23 -19.08 36.82
N THR A 67 13.86 -18.46 37.81
CA THR A 67 13.25 -17.63 38.83
C THR A 67 12.36 -16.55 38.21
N ALA A 68 11.26 -16.25 38.90
CA ALA A 68 10.31 -15.20 38.56
C ALA A 68 11.00 -13.82 38.56
N SER A 69 11.60 -13.42 37.45
CA SER A 69 12.02 -12.04 37.17
C SER A 69 12.40 -11.86 35.70
N ALA A 70 11.42 -12.02 34.81
CA ALA A 70 11.46 -11.45 33.45
C ALA A 70 10.07 -11.57 32.81
N MET A 71 9.07 -10.91 33.39
CA MET A 71 7.92 -10.53 32.58
C MET A 71 8.41 -9.47 31.61
N ALA A 72 8.59 -9.85 30.35
CA ALA A 72 8.74 -8.91 29.25
C ALA A 72 7.46 -8.06 29.22
N GLN A 73 7.55 -6.87 29.80
CA GLN A 73 6.51 -5.86 29.74
C GLN A 73 6.32 -5.50 28.26
N ALA A 74 5.13 -5.77 27.72
CA ALA A 74 4.71 -5.13 26.48
C ALA A 74 4.88 -3.61 26.67
N PRO A 75 5.40 -2.87 25.66
CA PRO A 75 5.59 -1.44 25.79
C PRO A 75 4.27 -0.78 26.19
N MET A 76 4.33 0.00 27.27
CA MET A 76 3.21 0.71 27.88
C MET A 76 2.58 1.61 26.80
N GLN A 77 1.33 1.35 26.41
CA GLN A 77 0.61 2.26 25.52
C GLN A 77 0.29 3.54 26.31
N PRO A 78 0.73 4.72 25.87
CA PRO A 78 0.33 5.97 26.50
C PRO A 78 -1.19 6.13 26.43
N GLY A 79 -1.79 6.82 27.41
CA GLY A 79 -3.25 7.01 27.43
C GLY A 79 -3.76 7.67 26.15
N ALA A 80 -5.02 7.42 25.78
CA ALA A 80 -5.61 7.90 24.52
C ALA A 80 -5.53 9.43 24.31
N GLU A 81 -5.41 10.20 25.41
CA GLU A 81 -5.24 11.67 25.38
C GLU A 81 -3.79 12.12 25.15
N GLU A 82 -2.81 11.29 25.51
CA GLU A 82 -1.37 11.54 25.39
C GLU A 82 -0.82 11.19 23.99
N GLN A 83 -1.66 10.58 23.13
CA GLN A 83 -1.30 10.14 21.78
C GLN A 83 -1.50 11.21 20.68
N ARG A 84 -1.81 12.47 21.06
CA ARG A 84 -1.94 13.56 20.09
C ARG A 84 -0.59 13.93 19.49
N GLY A 85 -0.51 14.01 18.16
CA GLY A 85 0.72 14.40 17.45
C GLY A 85 1.68 13.23 17.14
N VAL A 86 1.30 12.00 17.47
CA VAL A 86 2.10 10.80 17.14
C VAL A 86 1.98 10.50 15.65
N THR A 87 3.11 10.32 14.96
CA THR A 87 3.10 9.93 13.55
C THR A 87 2.80 8.43 13.40
N MET A 88 2.29 8.03 12.25
CA MET A 88 2.00 6.62 11.95
C MET A 88 3.23 5.72 12.14
N ASN A 89 4.43 6.18 11.76
CA ASN A 89 5.66 5.41 11.95
C ASN A 89 6.06 5.26 13.43
N GLN A 90 5.88 6.32 14.24
CA GLN A 90 6.11 6.26 15.69
C GLN A 90 5.12 5.28 16.33
N PHE A 91 3.85 5.37 15.98
CA PHE A 91 2.81 4.47 16.47
C PHE A 91 3.14 3.01 16.16
N LEU A 92 3.46 2.67 14.90
CA LEU A 92 3.80 1.31 14.49
C LEU A 92 5.02 0.76 15.24
N THR A 93 6.02 1.62 15.47
CA THR A 93 7.22 1.25 16.24
C THR A 93 6.86 0.95 17.70
N TRP A 94 6.06 1.80 18.34
CA TRP A 94 5.63 1.62 19.73
C TRP A 94 4.67 0.44 19.91
N SER A 95 3.85 0.13 18.91
CA SER A 95 2.99 -1.06 18.92
C SER A 95 3.76 -2.37 18.70
N GLY A 96 5.07 -2.32 18.45
CA GLY A 96 5.90 -3.50 18.22
C GLY A 96 5.67 -4.14 16.84
N ALA A 97 5.26 -3.36 15.84
CA ALA A 97 5.11 -3.88 14.48
C ALA A 97 6.47 -4.33 13.93
N PRO A 98 6.54 -5.44 13.17
CA PRO A 98 7.80 -5.88 12.60
C PRO A 98 8.33 -4.85 11.59
N ALA A 99 9.65 -4.71 11.50
CA ALA A 99 10.29 -3.71 10.64
C ALA A 99 9.83 -3.77 9.17
N GLN A 100 9.56 -4.97 8.66
CA GLN A 100 9.05 -5.15 7.30
C GLN A 100 7.65 -4.55 7.11
N MET A 101 6.78 -4.67 8.12
CA MET A 101 5.46 -4.05 8.09
C MET A 101 5.57 -2.52 8.13
N ILE A 102 6.51 -1.98 8.92
CA ILE A 102 6.76 -0.53 8.96
C ILE A 102 7.18 -0.01 7.58
N LEU A 103 8.09 -0.70 6.89
CA LEU A 103 8.53 -0.33 5.54
C LEU A 103 7.39 -0.40 4.51
N LEU A 104 6.55 -1.44 4.57
CA LEU A 104 5.37 -1.56 3.72
C LEU A 104 4.40 -0.39 3.95
N MET A 105 4.12 -0.09 5.21
CA MET A 105 3.24 1.00 5.62
C MET A 105 3.80 2.37 5.24
N GLN A 106 5.13 2.56 5.23
CA GLN A 106 5.78 3.78 4.73
C GLN A 106 5.63 3.93 3.20
N ALA A 107 5.74 2.83 2.46
CA ALA A 107 5.48 2.82 1.03
C ALA A 107 4.02 3.19 0.72
N LEU A 108 3.06 2.63 1.47
CA LEU A 108 1.64 2.98 1.36
C LEU A 108 1.38 4.45 1.70
N GLN A 109 1.99 5.00 2.75
CA GLN A 109 1.89 6.43 3.07
C GLN A 109 2.40 7.29 1.92
N THR A 110 3.50 6.89 1.28
CA THR A 110 4.08 7.61 0.14
C THR A 110 3.15 7.58 -1.07
N ALA A 111 2.65 6.40 -1.45
CA ALA A 111 1.69 6.25 -2.54
C ALA A 111 0.42 7.06 -2.30
N THR A 112 -0.15 6.96 -1.10
CA THR A 112 -1.38 7.67 -0.70
C THR A 112 -1.21 9.18 -0.82
N LYS A 113 -0.06 9.74 -0.41
CA LYS A 113 0.22 11.19 -0.56
C LYS A 113 0.25 11.63 -2.02
N ILE A 114 0.84 10.80 -2.89
CA ILE A 114 0.92 11.08 -4.33
C ILE A 114 -0.48 11.02 -4.95
N ILE A 115 -1.24 9.95 -4.65
CA ILE A 115 -2.61 9.78 -5.16
C ILE A 115 -3.52 10.91 -4.67
N ALA A 116 -3.46 11.26 -3.37
CA ALA A 116 -4.25 12.37 -2.82
C ALA A 116 -3.98 13.70 -3.54
N SER A 117 -2.70 13.98 -3.85
CA SER A 117 -2.31 15.18 -4.62
C SER A 117 -2.89 15.15 -6.04
N LYS A 118 -2.88 13.97 -6.68
CA LYS A 118 -3.46 13.77 -8.03
C LYS A 118 -4.97 13.87 -8.05
N VAL A 119 -5.67 13.27 -7.09
CA VAL A 119 -7.12 13.40 -6.90
C VAL A 119 -7.50 14.87 -6.70
N ALA A 120 -6.78 15.60 -5.85
CA ALA A 120 -7.04 17.02 -5.60
C ALA A 120 -6.80 17.91 -6.83
N SER A 121 -5.90 17.51 -7.72
CA SER A 121 -5.52 18.26 -8.93
C SER A 121 -6.21 17.75 -10.19
N ALA A 122 -7.05 16.71 -10.10
CA ALA A 122 -7.60 16.00 -11.25
C ALA A 122 -8.42 16.91 -12.18
N GLY A 123 -9.17 17.87 -11.62
CA GLY A 123 -9.95 18.82 -12.41
C GLY A 123 -9.10 19.84 -13.20
N VAL A 124 -7.86 20.08 -12.77
CA VAL A 124 -6.93 21.04 -13.42
C VAL A 124 -6.00 20.33 -14.40
N GLU A 125 -5.52 19.14 -14.03
CA GLU A 125 -4.65 18.32 -14.88
C GLU A 125 -5.42 17.58 -16.00
N GLY A 126 -6.74 17.79 -16.06
CA GLY A 126 -7.62 17.12 -17.00
C GLY A 126 -7.86 15.66 -16.68
N LEU A 127 -7.22 15.05 -15.67
CA LEU A 127 -7.22 13.60 -15.36
C LEU A 127 -8.61 12.95 -15.10
N GLY A 128 -9.71 13.71 -15.11
CA GLY A 128 -11.07 13.21 -14.99
C GLY A 128 -11.67 12.70 -16.32
N ASP A 129 -12.69 11.85 -16.23
CA ASP A 129 -13.43 11.39 -17.41
C ASP A 129 -14.08 12.59 -18.13
N LYS A 130 -13.69 12.76 -19.39
CA LYS A 130 -14.13 13.74 -20.39
C LYS A 130 -15.40 14.53 -20.03
N LEU A 131 -15.24 15.74 -19.51
CA LEU A 131 -16.21 16.80 -19.72
C LEU A 131 -16.03 17.29 -21.16
N GLY A 132 -17.02 17.01 -22.00
CA GLY A 132 -16.89 17.04 -23.46
C GLY A 132 -16.40 18.35 -24.08
N ALA A 133 -15.33 18.26 -24.86
CA ALA A 133 -15.09 19.00 -26.10
C ALA A 133 -13.94 18.30 -26.83
N GLY A 134 -14.07 18.14 -28.15
CA GLY A 134 -13.12 17.40 -28.97
C GLY A 134 -11.68 17.88 -28.83
N ALA A 135 -10.76 16.93 -28.67
CA ALA A 135 -9.35 17.13 -28.94
C ALA A 135 -8.84 15.91 -29.71
N ASP A 136 -9.08 15.95 -31.02
CA ASP A 136 -8.18 15.37 -32.00
C ASP A 136 -6.85 16.14 -31.86
N SER A 137 -5.89 15.60 -31.12
CA SER A 137 -4.53 16.13 -31.05
C SER A 137 -3.59 15.00 -30.66
N GLY A 138 -2.85 14.50 -31.66
CA GLY A 138 -1.81 13.49 -31.51
C GLY A 138 -0.57 14.01 -30.80
N ASP A 139 -0.70 14.35 -29.51
CA ASP A 139 0.42 14.55 -28.61
C ASP A 139 0.50 13.39 -27.60
N ARG A 140 1.72 12.96 -27.30
CA ARG A 140 2.02 11.61 -26.77
C ARG A 140 1.67 11.42 -25.28
N ASP A 141 1.17 12.46 -24.62
CA ASP A 141 0.55 12.41 -23.30
C ASP A 141 -0.98 12.39 -23.45
N ALA A 142 -1.51 11.37 -24.13
CA ALA A 142 -2.92 11.04 -24.04
C ALA A 142 -3.28 10.96 -22.56
N GLN A 143 -4.14 11.88 -22.10
CA GLN A 143 -4.59 12.02 -20.73
C GLN A 143 -4.86 10.64 -20.11
N LYS A 144 -3.96 10.18 -19.25
CA LYS A 144 -4.09 8.87 -18.60
C LYS A 144 -5.23 8.96 -17.59
N LYS A 145 -6.09 7.94 -17.58
CA LYS A 145 -7.13 7.83 -16.54
C LYS A 145 -6.47 7.80 -15.17
N LEU A 146 -7.09 8.47 -14.20
CA LEU A 146 -6.57 8.57 -12.84
C LEU A 146 -6.33 7.19 -12.21
N ASP A 147 -7.15 6.20 -12.56
CA ASP A 147 -7.04 4.81 -12.11
C ASP A 147 -5.70 4.17 -12.50
N VAL A 148 -5.30 4.34 -13.78
CA VAL A 148 -4.00 3.86 -14.29
C VAL A 148 -2.85 4.55 -13.55
N VAL A 149 -2.98 5.86 -13.28
CA VAL A 149 -1.96 6.59 -12.54
C VAL A 149 -1.86 6.10 -11.09
N ALA A 150 -2.99 5.87 -10.43
CA ALA A 150 -3.03 5.37 -9.06
C ALA A 150 -2.44 3.95 -8.96
N ASN A 151 -2.75 3.07 -9.91
CA ASN A 151 -2.19 1.72 -10.00
C ASN A 151 -0.65 1.75 -10.11
N GLU A 152 -0.12 2.55 -11.04
CA GLU A 152 1.33 2.68 -11.26
C GLU A 152 2.05 3.26 -10.03
N VAL A 153 1.45 4.25 -9.37
CA VAL A 153 2.00 4.86 -8.15
C VAL A 153 2.09 3.83 -7.02
N LEU A 154 1.04 3.04 -6.80
CA LEU A 154 1.04 1.98 -5.77
C LEU A 154 2.05 0.88 -6.08
N LYS A 155 2.04 0.34 -7.30
CA LYS A 155 3.01 -0.68 -7.74
C LYS A 155 4.45 -0.21 -7.55
N THR A 156 4.74 1.02 -7.97
CA THR A 156 6.09 1.59 -7.86
C THR A 156 6.51 1.77 -6.40
N ALA A 157 5.65 2.34 -5.56
CA ALA A 157 5.97 2.56 -4.16
C ALA A 157 6.14 1.24 -3.40
N LEU A 158 5.24 0.27 -3.61
CA LEU A 158 5.29 -1.05 -2.98
C LEU A 158 6.50 -1.85 -3.46
N ALA A 159 6.84 -1.82 -4.75
CA ALA A 159 8.06 -2.46 -5.25
C ALA A 159 9.32 -1.84 -4.61
N ALA A 160 9.35 -0.51 -4.45
CA ALA A 160 10.49 0.18 -3.82
C ALA A 160 10.70 -0.18 -2.33
N SER A 161 9.67 -0.71 -1.66
CA SER A 161 9.74 -1.11 -0.24
C SER A 161 10.66 -2.33 0.03
N ASN A 162 10.95 -3.13 -1.00
CA ASN A 162 11.72 -4.38 -0.90
C ASN A 162 11.14 -5.46 0.04
N VAL A 163 9.87 -5.35 0.42
CA VAL A 163 9.21 -6.29 1.34
C VAL A 163 8.01 -7.00 0.73
N VAL A 164 7.66 -6.69 -0.53
CA VAL A 164 6.48 -7.19 -1.25
C VAL A 164 6.91 -7.99 -2.48
N GLY A 165 6.48 -9.25 -2.57
CA GLY A 165 6.91 -10.17 -3.63
C GLY A 165 5.90 -10.35 -4.74
N VAL A 166 4.63 -10.25 -4.37
CA VAL A 166 3.50 -10.41 -5.28
C VAL A 166 2.51 -9.31 -5.00
N MET A 167 2.02 -8.69 -6.07
CA MET A 167 1.00 -7.66 -6.05
C MET A 167 -0.19 -8.10 -6.89
N ALA A 168 -1.41 -7.85 -6.41
CA ALA A 168 -2.61 -7.98 -7.24
C ALA A 168 -3.39 -6.67 -7.17
N SER A 169 -3.75 -6.14 -8.33
CA SER A 169 -4.50 -4.90 -8.47
C SER A 169 -5.83 -5.20 -9.12
N GLU A 170 -6.87 -4.44 -8.80
CA GLU A 170 -8.14 -4.46 -9.53
C GLU A 170 -7.94 -4.11 -11.03
N GLU A 171 -6.94 -3.28 -11.33
CA GLU A 171 -6.63 -2.78 -12.68
C GLU A 171 -5.77 -3.74 -13.54
N ASP A 172 -5.39 -4.91 -13.01
CA ASP A 172 -4.55 -5.89 -13.70
C ASP A 172 -5.23 -7.26 -13.78
N ASP A 173 -5.26 -7.87 -14.98
CA ASP A 173 -5.85 -9.19 -15.17
C ASP A 173 -5.14 -10.31 -14.39
N GLU A 174 -3.83 -10.15 -14.14
CA GLU A 174 -2.96 -11.19 -13.59
C GLU A 174 -2.11 -10.64 -12.44
N PRO A 175 -1.83 -11.46 -11.40
CA PRO A 175 -0.89 -11.10 -10.35
C PRO A 175 0.50 -10.75 -10.90
N CYS A 176 1.06 -9.73 -10.28
CA CYS A 176 2.30 -9.10 -10.68
C CYS A 176 3.42 -9.52 -9.72
N ILE A 177 4.44 -10.20 -10.24
CA ILE A 177 5.60 -10.64 -9.46
C ILE A 177 6.68 -9.57 -9.50
N VAL A 178 7.19 -9.18 -8.33
CA VAL A 178 8.20 -8.13 -8.20
C VAL A 178 9.60 -8.70 -8.46
N ASP A 179 10.24 -8.24 -9.53
CA ASP A 179 11.54 -8.74 -9.97
C ASP A 179 12.63 -8.57 -8.89
N GLY A 180 13.26 -9.69 -8.52
CA GLY A 180 14.36 -9.74 -7.55
C GLY A 180 13.92 -9.68 -6.08
N GLN A 181 12.65 -9.96 -5.78
CA GLN A 181 12.12 -10.04 -4.41
C GLN A 181 11.51 -11.41 -4.08
N ASP A 182 12.11 -12.49 -4.59
CA ASP A 182 11.64 -13.86 -4.34
C ASP A 182 11.65 -14.24 -2.85
N SER A 183 12.51 -13.60 -2.05
CA SER A 183 12.63 -13.80 -0.60
C SER A 183 11.71 -12.92 0.24
N SER A 184 10.94 -12.03 -0.38
CA SER A 184 9.99 -11.17 0.33
C SER A 184 8.83 -11.97 0.91
N LYS A 185 8.32 -11.50 2.04
CA LYS A 185 7.36 -12.24 2.87
C LYS A 185 5.91 -11.79 2.71
N HIS A 186 5.65 -10.75 1.93
CA HIS A 186 4.32 -10.16 1.83
C HIS A 186 3.78 -10.23 0.42
N VAL A 187 2.46 -10.45 0.36
CA VAL A 187 1.62 -10.31 -0.81
C VAL A 187 0.69 -9.14 -0.55
N VAL A 188 0.55 -8.23 -1.50
CA VAL A 188 -0.32 -7.05 -1.35
C VAL A 188 -1.38 -7.09 -2.43
N VAL A 189 -2.64 -7.07 -2.01
CA VAL A 189 -3.79 -6.94 -2.90
C VAL A 189 -4.40 -5.56 -2.71
N PHE A 190 -4.79 -4.87 -3.76
CA PHE A 190 -5.31 -3.52 -3.62
C PHE A 190 -6.29 -3.13 -4.72
N ASP A 191 -7.21 -2.24 -4.35
CA ASP A 191 -7.97 -1.41 -5.26
C ASP A 191 -7.30 -0.02 -5.24
N PRO A 192 -6.66 0.41 -6.35
CA PRO A 192 -5.89 1.63 -6.37
C PRO A 192 -6.75 2.88 -6.20
N LEU A 193 -7.99 2.87 -6.71
CA LEU A 193 -8.90 4.00 -6.63
C LEU A 193 -10.38 3.56 -6.63
N ASP A 194 -10.87 3.23 -5.45
CA ASP A 194 -12.29 2.92 -5.21
C ASP A 194 -13.14 4.18 -5.41
N GLY A 195 -14.18 4.04 -6.22
CA GLY A 195 -15.09 5.13 -6.57
C GLY A 195 -14.52 6.10 -7.62
N SER A 196 -13.67 5.68 -8.54
CA SER A 196 -13.12 6.58 -9.58
C SER A 196 -14.17 7.36 -10.39
N SER A 197 -15.35 6.77 -10.62
CA SER A 197 -16.50 7.42 -11.27
C SER A 197 -17.06 8.63 -10.50
N ASN A 198 -16.81 8.70 -9.19
CA ASN A 198 -17.24 9.77 -8.29
C ASN A 198 -16.36 11.03 -8.37
N ILE A 199 -15.18 10.94 -9.00
CA ILE A 199 -14.22 12.05 -9.08
C ILE A 199 -14.80 13.26 -9.82
N ALA A 200 -15.54 13.05 -10.91
CA ALA A 200 -16.17 14.14 -11.66
C ALA A 200 -17.20 14.92 -10.83
N ALA A 201 -17.82 14.27 -9.84
CA ALA A 201 -18.77 14.87 -8.92
C ALA A 201 -18.12 15.38 -7.62
N SER A 202 -16.78 15.30 -7.49
CA SER A 202 -16.05 15.63 -6.26
C SER A 202 -16.57 14.89 -5.02
N ILE A 203 -17.04 13.66 -5.22
CA ILE A 203 -17.50 12.77 -4.15
C ILE A 203 -16.27 12.02 -3.58
N PRO A 204 -16.24 11.70 -2.27
CA PRO A 204 -15.11 11.01 -1.65
C PRO A 204 -14.77 9.69 -2.34
N THR A 205 -13.46 9.45 -2.53
CA THR A 205 -12.90 8.22 -3.11
C THR A 205 -11.82 7.66 -2.19
N GLY A 206 -11.32 6.46 -2.47
CA GLY A 206 -10.32 5.86 -1.60
C GLY A 206 -9.41 4.84 -2.27
N THR A 207 -8.49 4.29 -1.49
CA THR A 207 -7.63 3.17 -1.88
C THR A 207 -7.79 2.08 -0.83
N ILE A 208 -8.05 0.85 -1.26
CA ILE A 208 -8.24 -0.30 -0.36
C ILE A 208 -7.02 -1.22 -0.51
N VAL A 209 -6.44 -1.66 0.60
CA VAL A 209 -5.25 -2.52 0.60
C VAL A 209 -5.42 -3.65 1.60
N GLY A 210 -5.16 -4.89 1.15
CA GLY A 210 -5.00 -6.07 1.98
C GLY A 210 -3.57 -6.59 1.91
N VAL A 211 -3.03 -7.04 3.04
CA VAL A 211 -1.68 -7.60 3.14
C VAL A 211 -1.77 -9.02 3.68
N TYR A 212 -1.11 -9.95 2.98
CA TYR A 212 -1.02 -11.35 3.35
C TYR A 212 0.43 -11.79 3.49
N ALA A 213 0.65 -12.87 4.22
CA ALA A 213 1.93 -13.57 4.23
C ALA A 213 2.08 -14.38 2.93
N ARG A 214 3.25 -14.31 2.30
CA ARG A 214 3.58 -15.10 1.11
C ARG A 214 3.80 -16.57 1.50
N LYS A 215 3.22 -17.51 0.73
CA LYS A 215 3.39 -18.96 0.90
C LYS A 215 4.50 -19.51 0.01
N GLY A 216 4.79 -18.84 -1.11
CA GLY A 216 5.95 -19.14 -1.97
C GLY A 216 5.74 -20.31 -2.92
N GLU A 217 4.49 -20.73 -3.12
CA GLU A 217 4.12 -21.86 -3.98
C GLU A 217 3.89 -21.39 -5.43
N ASP A 218 3.02 -20.40 -5.61
CA ASP A 218 2.64 -19.78 -6.89
C ASP A 218 2.06 -18.39 -6.61
N ALA A 219 2.29 -17.41 -7.49
CA ALA A 219 1.78 -16.05 -7.35
C ALA A 219 0.24 -16.01 -7.30
N ALA A 220 -0.44 -16.86 -8.09
CA ALA A 220 -1.90 -16.94 -8.05
C ALA A 220 -2.41 -17.51 -6.71
N GLN A 221 -1.75 -18.54 -6.17
CA GLN A 221 -2.11 -19.13 -4.88
C GLN A 221 -1.73 -18.24 -3.70
N ASP A 222 -0.65 -17.47 -3.83
CA ASP A 222 -0.21 -16.45 -2.88
C ASP A 222 -1.26 -15.33 -2.75
N VAL A 223 -2.00 -15.02 -3.81
CA VAL A 223 -3.07 -14.00 -3.82
C VAL A 223 -4.41 -14.57 -3.34
N LEU A 224 -4.75 -15.81 -3.73
CA LEU A 224 -6.03 -16.46 -3.43
C LEU A 224 -6.08 -17.05 -2.02
N GLN A 225 -5.88 -16.20 -1.01
CA GLN A 225 -5.96 -16.56 0.41
C GLN A 225 -7.29 -16.10 1.03
N PRO A 226 -7.84 -16.84 2.01
CA PRO A 226 -9.04 -16.39 2.73
C PRO A 226 -8.74 -15.13 3.53
N GLY A 227 -9.72 -14.23 3.66
CA GLY A 227 -9.55 -12.94 4.35
C GLY A 227 -9.11 -13.03 5.82
N GLU A 228 -9.40 -14.15 6.49
CA GLU A 228 -8.92 -14.43 7.86
C GLU A 228 -7.38 -14.54 7.96
N GLN A 229 -6.70 -14.76 6.83
CA GLN A 229 -5.23 -14.84 6.75
C GLN A 229 -4.56 -13.47 6.51
N GLN A 230 -5.33 -12.36 6.48
CA GLN A 230 -4.76 -11.02 6.40
C GLN A 230 -3.90 -10.73 7.63
N VAL A 231 -2.67 -10.29 7.39
CA VAL A 231 -1.74 -9.85 8.45
C VAL A 231 -1.86 -8.36 8.71
N ALA A 232 -2.31 -7.60 7.71
CA ALA A 232 -2.67 -6.20 7.84
C ALA A 232 -3.67 -5.79 6.76
N ALA A 233 -4.39 -4.71 7.01
CA ALA A 233 -5.24 -4.05 6.03
C ALA A 233 -5.15 -2.53 6.19
N ALA A 234 -5.36 -1.81 5.10
CA ALA A 234 -5.41 -0.35 5.10
C ALA A 234 -6.50 0.16 4.16
N TYR A 235 -7.11 1.28 4.54
CA TYR A 235 -8.01 2.06 3.69
C TYR A 235 -7.60 3.53 3.76
N SER A 236 -7.32 4.12 2.60
CA SER A 236 -7.09 5.56 2.47
C SER A 236 -8.34 6.24 1.92
N LEU A 237 -8.78 7.30 2.57
CA LEU A 237 -9.91 8.13 2.15
C LEU A 237 -9.39 9.47 1.63
N TYR A 238 -9.75 9.81 0.39
CA TYR A 238 -9.48 11.09 -0.24
C TYR A 238 -10.75 11.94 -0.23
N SER A 239 -10.84 12.86 0.73
CA SER A 239 -11.99 13.75 0.89
C SER A 239 -11.51 15.15 1.33
N SER A 240 -12.37 15.92 2.01
CA SER A 240 -12.02 17.21 2.62
C SER A 240 -10.76 17.15 3.49
N ALA A 241 -10.48 15.99 4.07
CA ALA A 241 -9.17 15.63 4.59
C ALA A 241 -8.77 14.25 4.04
N THR A 242 -7.47 14.02 3.88
CA THR A 242 -6.95 12.68 3.56
C THR A 242 -6.74 11.90 4.85
N MET A 243 -7.34 10.73 4.96
CA MET A 243 -7.20 9.85 6.11
C MET A 243 -6.70 8.48 5.68
N MET A 244 -5.93 7.83 6.53
CA MET A 244 -5.53 6.44 6.37
C MET A 244 -5.93 5.67 7.62
N VAL A 245 -6.74 4.64 7.45
CA VAL A 245 -7.17 3.73 8.51
C VAL A 245 -6.44 2.42 8.31
N ILE A 246 -5.77 1.93 9.34
CA ILE A 246 -5.00 0.68 9.28
C ILE A 246 -5.42 -0.30 10.37
N SER A 247 -5.23 -1.58 10.09
CA SER A 247 -5.29 -2.67 11.06
C SER A 247 -4.03 -3.54 10.90
N VAL A 248 -3.27 -3.71 11.99
CA VAL A 248 -1.99 -4.47 12.02
C VAL A 248 -1.95 -5.45 13.19
N GLY A 249 -3.09 -6.07 13.52
CA GLY A 249 -3.25 -7.02 14.63
C GLY A 249 -3.45 -6.37 16.01
N SER A 250 -3.11 -5.09 16.19
CA SER A 250 -3.32 -4.32 17.42
C SER A 250 -4.63 -3.49 17.43
N GLY A 251 -5.63 -3.95 16.68
CA GLY A 251 -6.88 -3.23 16.44
C GLY A 251 -6.80 -2.26 15.25
N THR A 252 -7.82 -1.41 15.13
CA THR A 252 -7.98 -0.47 14.02
C THR A 252 -7.69 0.95 14.47
N HIS A 253 -6.88 1.68 13.71
CA HIS A 253 -6.45 3.04 14.06
C HIS A 253 -6.54 3.94 12.83
N GLY A 254 -7.04 5.16 13.01
CA GLY A 254 -7.17 6.17 11.96
C GLY A 254 -6.17 7.30 12.11
N PHE A 255 -5.52 7.63 11.01
CA PHE A 255 -4.53 8.69 10.89
C PHE A 255 -5.01 9.72 9.88
N THR A 256 -4.78 10.99 10.15
CA THR A 256 -5.12 12.08 9.21
C THR A 256 -3.83 12.70 8.69
N LEU A 257 -3.73 12.85 7.37
CA LEU A 257 -2.61 13.53 6.74
C LEU A 257 -2.63 15.00 7.11
N LEU A 258 -1.52 15.50 7.65
CA LEU A 258 -1.30 16.93 7.84
C LEU A 258 -0.49 17.47 6.65
N PRO A 259 -1.10 18.20 5.69
CA PRO A 259 -0.43 18.55 4.43
C PRO A 259 0.79 19.46 4.58
N THR A 260 0.84 20.27 5.64
CA THR A 260 1.93 21.21 5.89
C THR A 260 3.26 20.52 6.20
N ILE A 261 3.21 19.33 6.82
CA ILE A 261 4.40 18.53 7.16
C ILE A 261 4.51 17.26 6.31
N GLY A 262 3.41 16.83 5.67
CA GLY A 262 3.39 15.63 4.84
C GLY A 262 3.40 14.31 5.62
N GLU A 263 2.90 14.32 6.86
CA GLU A 263 2.88 13.16 7.77
C GLU A 263 1.46 12.78 8.19
N PHE A 264 1.25 11.49 8.40
CA PHE A 264 0.01 10.94 8.93
C PHE A 264 0.04 10.97 10.45
N ILE A 265 -0.83 11.77 11.05
CA ILE A 265 -0.92 11.95 12.50
C ILE A 265 -2.07 11.12 13.05
N LEU A 266 -1.84 10.43 14.18
CA LEU A 266 -2.86 9.65 14.86
C LEU A 266 -3.99 10.56 15.34
N THR A 267 -5.19 10.34 14.82
CA THR A 267 -6.39 11.13 15.15
C THR A 267 -7.50 10.28 15.77
N HIS A 268 -7.57 8.99 15.40
CA HIS A 268 -8.63 8.07 15.84
C HIS A 268 -8.01 6.76 16.36
N PRO A 269 -7.53 6.72 17.61
CA PRO A 269 -6.99 5.49 18.18
C PRO A 269 -8.10 4.48 18.49
N ASN A 270 -7.83 3.18 18.23
CA ASN A 270 -8.68 2.05 18.62
C ASN A 270 -10.16 2.21 18.20
N ILE A 271 -10.38 2.45 16.90
CA ILE A 271 -11.70 2.54 16.29
C ILE A 271 -12.47 1.23 16.55
N ARG A 272 -13.71 1.37 17.01
CA ARG A 272 -14.63 0.25 17.22
C ARG A 272 -15.96 0.57 16.57
N CYS A 273 -16.54 -0.43 15.89
CA CYS A 273 -17.93 -0.35 15.49
C CYS A 273 -18.83 -0.30 16.74
N VAL A 274 -19.87 0.52 16.66
CA VAL A 274 -20.93 0.53 17.67
C VAL A 274 -21.69 -0.78 17.62
N SER A 275 -22.06 -1.33 18.78
CA SER A 275 -22.73 -2.64 18.88
C SER A 275 -24.15 -2.64 18.31
N MET A 276 -24.78 -1.47 18.17
CA MET A 276 -26.05 -1.31 17.45
C MET A 276 -26.00 -0.06 16.57
N ALA A 277 -26.22 -0.25 15.29
CA ALA A 277 -26.48 0.85 14.37
C ALA A 277 -27.89 1.41 14.64
N ARG A 278 -28.00 2.73 14.74
CA ARG A 278 -29.29 3.39 14.86
C ARG A 278 -29.83 3.58 13.45
N CYS A 279 -30.79 2.76 13.03
CA CYS A 279 -31.53 3.01 11.79
C CYS A 279 -32.35 4.28 11.97
N VAL A 280 -31.92 5.38 11.34
CA VAL A 280 -32.70 6.60 11.22
C VAL A 280 -33.47 6.52 9.91
N ASN A 281 -34.46 5.63 9.87
CA ASN A 281 -35.62 5.74 8.99
C ASN A 281 -36.63 4.67 9.40
N ASP A 282 -37.73 5.14 9.99
CA ASP A 282 -38.97 4.39 10.17
C ASP A 282 -39.68 4.36 8.80
N PHE A 283 -39.07 3.71 7.80
CA PHE A 283 -39.84 3.28 6.63
C PHE A 283 -40.64 2.06 7.08
N ARG A 284 -41.84 2.32 7.60
CA ARG A 284 -42.91 1.33 7.61
C ARG A 284 -43.00 0.76 6.19
N CYS A 285 -42.67 -0.51 6.03
CA CYS A 285 -43.16 -1.29 4.91
C CYS A 285 -44.69 -1.20 4.96
N VAL A 286 -45.27 -0.50 3.98
CA VAL A 286 -46.69 -0.59 3.64
C VAL A 286 -46.81 -1.54 2.47
#